data_AF-A0A0M8T5P4-F1
#
_entry.id   AF-A0A0M8T5P4-F1
#
_cell.length_a   1.000
_cell.length_b   1.000
_cell.length_c   1.000
_cell.angle_alpha   90.00
_cell.angle_beta   90.00
_cell.angle_gamma   90.00
#
_symmetry.space_group_name_H-M   'P 1'
#
loop_
_entity.id
_entity.type
_entity.pdbx_description
1 polymer ?
#
loop_
_entity_poly.entity_id
_entity_poly.type
_entity_poly.pdbx_seq_one_letter_code
_entity_poly.pdbx_strand_id
1 'polypeptide(L)'
;MAYEDRTYHGIQDGQEKWRGEEEEWRPARILVEKPEFGPTERTYGVTVLRELAEPEGGGFGWGYNGGSTSAAAAAILSDALDLGDPDKSGIGYLSDSEDDVLSQLREDFCDDVLSQLCDHWRLRRGVVLRWSVAWYLQRGITDLPAALTGLPPLQSQT
;
A
#
# COMPACT_ATOMS: atom_id res chain seq x y z
N MET A 1 -13.70 -14.89 1.16
CA MET A 1 -12.46 -15.65 1.43
C MET A 1 -12.11 -15.45 2.89
N ALA A 2 -11.37 -16.38 3.52
CA ALA A 2 -10.91 -16.18 4.90
C ALA A 2 -9.91 -15.00 4.95
N TYR A 3 -9.94 -14.22 6.03
CA TYR A 3 -9.00 -13.13 6.25
C TYR A 3 -7.56 -13.68 6.31
N GLU A 4 -6.72 -13.26 5.36
CA GLU A 4 -5.28 -13.51 5.39
C GLU A 4 -4.57 -12.20 5.73
N ASP A 5 -3.81 -12.20 6.83
CA ASP A 5 -3.01 -11.05 7.23
C ASP A 5 -1.66 -11.07 6.50
N ARG A 6 -1.17 -9.88 6.15
CA ARG A 6 0.10 -9.66 5.44
C ARG A 6 0.68 -8.32 5.84
N THR A 7 1.99 -8.16 5.67
CA THR A 7 2.70 -6.89 5.91
C THR A 7 3.25 -6.38 4.61
N TYR A 8 2.94 -5.14 4.27
CA TYR A 8 3.58 -4.40 3.19
C TYR A 8 4.87 -3.79 3.73
N HIS A 9 5.98 -4.01 3.05
CA HIS A 9 7.28 -3.45 3.39
C HIS A 9 7.78 -2.61 2.22
N GLY A 10 7.71 -1.29 2.39
CA GLY A 10 8.29 -0.35 1.43
C GLY A 10 9.77 -0.19 1.70
N ILE A 11 10.58 -0.33 0.64
CA ILE A 11 12.02 -0.11 0.61
C ILE A 11 12.31 0.90 -0.51
N GLN A 12 12.79 2.08 -0.15
CA GLN A 12 13.26 3.11 -1.08
C GLN A 12 14.73 3.40 -0.74
N ASP A 13 15.63 2.61 -1.33
CA ASP A 13 17.08 2.77 -1.12
C ASP A 13 17.62 3.89 -2.02
N GLY A 14 17.87 5.07 -1.46
CA GLY A 14 18.62 6.13 -2.13
C GLY A 14 18.30 7.52 -1.61
N GLN A 15 19.32 8.37 -1.43
CA GLN A 15 19.08 9.81 -1.33
C GLN A 15 18.47 10.32 -2.65
N GLU A 16 17.56 11.29 -2.59
CA GLU A 16 17.31 12.21 -3.70
C GLU A 16 18.65 12.82 -4.12
N LYS A 17 19.36 12.21 -5.06
CA LYS A 17 20.49 12.86 -5.69
C LYS A 17 19.96 13.71 -6.82
N TRP A 18 20.21 15.01 -6.72
CA TRP A 18 20.17 15.90 -7.86
C TRP A 18 20.91 15.24 -9.03
N ARG A 19 20.32 15.26 -10.24
CA ARG A 19 20.92 14.77 -11.49
C ARG A 19 22.43 15.08 -11.52
N GLY A 20 23.28 14.10 -11.22
CA GLY A 20 24.72 14.37 -11.16
C GLY A 20 25.63 13.34 -10.49
N GLU A 21 25.11 12.40 -9.70
CA GLU A 21 25.97 11.40 -9.04
C GLU A 21 25.71 9.98 -9.55
N GLU A 22 26.79 9.29 -9.90
CA GLU A 22 26.86 7.95 -10.51
C GLU A 22 26.58 6.80 -9.52
N GLU A 23 25.63 6.97 -8.60
CA GLU A 23 25.14 5.81 -7.82
C GLU A 23 24.03 5.12 -8.62
N GLU A 24 24.13 3.79 -8.73
CA GLU A 24 23.18 2.97 -9.47
C GLU A 24 21.77 3.14 -8.87
N TRP A 25 20.91 3.90 -9.55
CA TRP A 25 19.53 4.14 -9.13
C TRP A 25 18.82 2.80 -8.89
N ARG A 26 18.22 2.65 -7.70
CA ARG A 26 17.40 1.49 -7.37
C ARG A 26 15.94 1.92 -7.28
N PRO A 27 15.02 1.25 -8.01
CA PRO A 27 13.60 1.54 -7.89
C PRO A 27 13.11 1.23 -6.48
N ALA A 28 12.12 1.99 -6.01
CA ALA A 28 11.44 1.67 -4.75
C ALA A 28 10.63 0.38 -4.91
N ARG A 29 10.62 -0.45 -3.87
CA ARG A 29 10.01 -1.79 -3.89
C ARG A 29 9.02 -1.93 -2.75
N ILE A 30 7.93 -2.66 -3.01
CA ILE A 30 6.95 -3.00 -1.98
C ILE A 30 6.84 -4.51 -1.88
N LEU A 31 7.39 -5.07 -0.81
CA LEU A 31 7.37 -6.50 -0.53
C LEU A 31 6.14 -6.86 0.31
N VAL A 32 5.48 -7.96 -0.03
CA VAL A 32 4.40 -8.56 0.76
C VAL A 32 5.00 -9.67 1.61
N GLU A 33 5.01 -9.47 2.91
CA GLU A 33 5.63 -10.35 3.90
C GLU A 33 4.56 -11.06 4.75
N LYS A 34 4.91 -12.25 5.24
CA LYS A 34 4.14 -12.90 6.31
C LYS A 34 4.24 -12.03 7.57
N PRO A 35 3.14 -11.82 8.33
CA PRO A 35 3.20 -10.93 9.49
C PRO A 35 4.07 -11.51 10.61
N GLU A 36 5.13 -10.79 10.99
CA GLU A 36 5.95 -11.11 12.16
C GLU A 36 5.78 -10.09 13.28
N PHE A 37 5.80 -10.57 14.52
CA PHE A 37 5.56 -9.77 15.71
C PHE A 37 6.88 -9.48 16.44
N GLY A 38 7.35 -8.24 16.28
CA GLY A 38 8.43 -7.68 17.08
C GLY A 38 9.82 -7.73 16.42
N PRO A 39 10.80 -7.01 17.00
CA PRO A 39 12.10 -6.78 16.36
C PRO A 39 12.94 -8.04 16.17
N THR A 40 12.83 -9.01 17.06
CA THR A 40 13.64 -10.23 17.05
C THR A 40 13.22 -11.17 15.92
N GLU A 41 11.92 -11.42 15.73
CA GLU A 41 11.43 -12.24 14.62
C GLU A 41 11.85 -11.62 13.28
N ARG A 42 11.74 -10.30 13.15
CA ARG A 42 12.15 -9.52 11.97
C ARG A 42 13.65 -9.60 11.65
N THR A 43 14.49 -9.95 12.62
CA THR A 43 15.94 -10.08 12.41
C THR A 43 16.30 -11.44 11.80
N TYR A 44 15.44 -12.46 11.96
CA TYR A 44 15.78 -13.85 11.64
C TYR A 44 14.77 -14.59 10.75
N GLY A 45 13.57 -14.03 10.51
CA GLY A 45 12.44 -14.80 9.98
C GLY A 45 11.63 -14.21 8.82
N VAL A 46 11.96 -13.00 8.32
CA VAL A 46 11.12 -12.32 7.33
C VAL A 46 10.88 -13.20 6.09
N THR A 47 9.65 -13.70 5.99
CA THR A 47 9.22 -14.53 4.87
C THR A 47 8.51 -13.65 3.86
N VAL A 48 9.20 -13.32 2.77
CA VAL A 48 8.61 -12.60 1.63
C VAL A 48 7.72 -13.57 0.85
N LEU A 49 6.46 -13.23 0.69
CA LEU A 49 5.47 -14.00 -0.06
C LEU A 49 5.52 -13.65 -1.55
N ARG A 50 5.58 -12.35 -1.86
CA ARG A 50 5.70 -11.80 -3.21
C ARG A 50 6.13 -10.33 -3.15
N GLU A 51 6.38 -9.76 -4.32
CA GLU A 51 6.56 -8.32 -4.52
C GLU A 51 5.36 -7.77 -5.30
N LEU A 52 4.91 -6.55 -4.99
CA LEU A 52 3.87 -5.90 -5.78
C LEU A 52 4.45 -5.44 -7.12
N ALA A 53 3.68 -5.62 -8.20
CA ALA A 53 4.12 -5.23 -9.54
C ALA A 53 4.06 -3.72 -9.72
N GLU A 54 5.13 -3.14 -10.26
CA GLU A 54 5.15 -1.73 -10.66
C GLU A 54 4.26 -1.50 -11.89
N PRO A 55 3.63 -0.31 -12.02
CA PRO A 55 2.91 0.06 -13.24
C PRO A 55 3.82 0.18 -14.46
N GLU A 56 3.30 -0.15 -15.64
CA GLU A 56 3.95 0.07 -16.94
C GLU A 56 4.01 1.57 -17.29
N GLY A 57 4.81 2.37 -16.58
CA GLY A 57 4.95 3.80 -16.89
C GLY A 57 5.45 4.70 -15.76
N GLY A 58 5.55 4.18 -14.54
CA GLY A 58 6.07 4.92 -13.40
C GLY A 58 6.22 3.98 -12.21
N GLY A 59 7.44 3.86 -11.68
CA GLY A 59 7.71 2.99 -10.54
C GLY A 59 7.06 3.48 -9.24
N PHE A 60 7.29 2.74 -8.16
CA PHE A 60 6.85 3.16 -6.83
C PHE A 60 7.68 4.31 -6.26
N GLY A 61 7.10 5.00 -5.28
CA GLY A 61 7.77 6.01 -4.47
C GLY A 61 6.89 6.43 -3.30
N TRP A 62 7.47 7.10 -2.31
CA TRP A 62 6.73 7.78 -1.23
C TRP A 62 7.56 8.95 -0.68
N GLY A 63 6.91 9.80 0.12
CA GLY A 63 7.36 11.18 0.36
C GLY A 63 6.89 12.12 -0.76
N TYR A 64 7.32 13.40 -0.71
CA TYR A 64 6.88 14.44 -1.65
C TYR A 64 7.52 14.29 -3.05
N ASN A 65 7.30 13.17 -3.73
CA ASN A 65 8.00 12.77 -4.96
C ASN A 65 7.06 12.46 -6.16
N GLY A 66 5.96 13.20 -6.34
CA GLY A 66 5.14 13.14 -7.57
C GLY A 66 4.22 11.90 -7.70
N GLY A 67 3.93 11.47 -8.94
CA GLY A 67 2.90 10.45 -9.26
C GLY A 67 3.20 9.01 -8.78
N SER A 68 4.44 8.73 -8.39
CA SER A 68 4.86 7.41 -7.91
C SER A 68 4.23 7.01 -6.56
N THR A 69 3.87 7.99 -5.73
CA THR A 69 3.19 7.74 -4.44
C THR A 69 1.75 7.28 -4.64
N SER A 70 1.07 7.85 -5.64
CA SER A 70 -0.28 7.43 -6.04
C SER A 70 -0.27 6.00 -6.60
N ALA A 71 0.74 5.64 -7.41
CA ALA A 71 0.93 4.26 -7.89
C ALA A 71 1.20 3.26 -6.74
N ALA A 72 2.02 3.64 -5.77
CA ALA A 72 2.26 2.83 -4.57
C ALA A 72 0.96 2.63 -3.76
N ALA A 73 0.17 3.70 -3.58
CA ALA A 73 -1.13 3.63 -2.91
C ALA A 73 -2.09 2.69 -3.64
N ALA A 74 -2.18 2.78 -4.97
CA ALA A 74 -3.03 1.92 -5.78
C ALA A 74 -2.65 0.44 -5.64
N ALA A 75 -1.35 0.12 -5.69
CA ALA A 75 -0.87 -1.26 -5.54
C ALA A 75 -1.18 -1.83 -4.14
N ILE A 76 -0.94 -1.05 -3.08
CA ILE A 76 -1.22 -1.46 -1.70
C ILE A 76 -2.72 -1.65 -1.48
N LEU A 77 -3.55 -0.69 -1.91
CA LEU A 77 -5.00 -0.73 -1.72
C LEU A 77 -5.63 -1.86 -2.55
N SER A 78 -5.22 -2.03 -3.81
CA SER A 78 -5.74 -3.10 -4.66
C SER A 78 -5.44 -4.48 -4.06
N ASP A 79 -4.22 -4.65 -3.55
CA ASP A 79 -3.83 -5.88 -2.87
C ASP A 79 -4.58 -6.04 -1.53
N ALA A 80 -4.68 -4.99 -0.72
CA ALA A 80 -5.30 -5.06 0.61
C ALA A 80 -6.79 -5.36 0.51
N LEU A 81 -7.49 -4.70 -0.41
CA LEU A 81 -8.94 -4.79 -0.63
C LEU A 81 -9.34 -5.98 -1.51
N ASP A 82 -8.37 -6.77 -1.98
CA ASP A 82 -8.55 -7.89 -2.89
C ASP A 82 -9.28 -7.49 -4.20
N LEU A 83 -8.97 -6.30 -4.74
CA LEU A 83 -9.54 -5.76 -5.99
C LEU A 83 -8.89 -6.35 -7.24
N GLY A 84 -7.71 -6.96 -7.09
CA GLY A 84 -6.96 -7.58 -8.17
C GLY A 84 -5.92 -6.63 -8.77
N ASP A 85 -5.93 -6.50 -10.09
CA ASP A 85 -5.00 -5.65 -10.83
C ASP A 85 -5.45 -4.17 -10.71
N PRO A 86 -4.58 -3.24 -10.27
CA PRO A 86 -4.93 -1.82 -10.11
C PRO A 86 -5.53 -1.18 -11.37
N ASP A 87 -4.99 -1.51 -12.56
CA ASP A 87 -5.44 -0.88 -13.81
C ASP A 87 -6.80 -1.44 -14.27
N LYS A 88 -7.12 -2.67 -13.87
CA LYS A 88 -8.41 -3.32 -14.19
C LYS A 88 -9.52 -3.01 -13.19
N SER A 89 -9.15 -2.63 -11.97
CA SER A 89 -10.12 -2.34 -10.89
C SER A 89 -10.57 -0.89 -10.85
N GLY A 90 -10.00 -0.02 -11.70
CA GLY A 90 -10.33 1.41 -11.73
C GLY A 90 -9.70 2.24 -10.60
N ILE A 91 -8.78 1.64 -9.82
CA ILE A 91 -8.00 2.34 -8.79
C ILE A 91 -6.66 2.85 -9.35
N GLY A 92 -6.17 2.32 -10.47
CA GLY A 92 -4.91 2.73 -11.09
C GLY A 92 -4.94 4.18 -11.58
N TYR A 93 -3.81 4.89 -11.45
CA TYR A 93 -3.65 6.30 -11.86
C TYR A 93 -3.79 6.51 -13.38
N LEU A 94 -3.49 5.49 -14.17
CA LEU A 94 -3.60 5.52 -15.63
C LEU A 94 -4.75 4.65 -16.14
N SER A 95 -5.70 4.26 -15.27
CA SER A 95 -6.74 3.32 -15.67
C SER A 95 -7.69 3.94 -16.69
N ASP A 96 -8.01 3.18 -17.75
CA ASP A 96 -8.91 3.62 -18.83
C ASP A 96 -10.37 3.84 -18.36
N SER A 97 -10.71 3.32 -17.18
CA SER A 97 -12.00 3.50 -16.51
C SER A 97 -11.78 3.71 -15.01
N GLU A 98 -11.43 4.93 -14.61
CA GLU A 98 -11.31 5.29 -13.20
C GLU A 98 -12.66 5.15 -12.49
N ASP A 99 -12.65 4.48 -11.33
CA ASP A 99 -13.73 4.54 -10.37
C ASP A 99 -13.47 5.75 -9.46
N ASP A 100 -14.38 6.73 -9.47
CA ASP A 100 -14.22 7.99 -8.73
C ASP A 100 -14.01 7.77 -7.22
N VAL A 101 -14.65 6.73 -6.65
CA VAL A 101 -14.54 6.42 -5.22
C VAL A 101 -13.18 5.81 -4.92
N LEU A 102 -12.74 4.83 -5.73
CA LEU A 102 -11.44 4.19 -5.56
C LEU A 102 -10.28 5.16 -5.83
N SER A 103 -10.44 6.05 -6.80
CA SER A 103 -9.46 7.09 -7.11
C SER A 103 -9.32 8.07 -5.94
N GLN A 104 -10.42 8.52 -5.33
CA GLN A 104 -10.35 9.36 -4.14
C GLN A 104 -9.77 8.62 -2.93
N LEU A 105 -10.10 7.34 -2.74
CA LEU A 105 -9.52 6.51 -1.68
C LEU A 105 -7.99 6.42 -1.84
N ARG A 106 -7.50 6.25 -3.07
CA ARG A 106 -6.07 6.20 -3.40
C ARG A 106 -5.36 7.50 -3.05
N GLU A 107 -5.89 8.64 -3.50
CA GLU A 107 -5.26 9.94 -3.24
C GLU A 107 -5.27 10.28 -1.74
N ASP A 108 -6.39 10.05 -1.04
CA ASP A 108 -6.44 10.30 0.40
C ASP A 108 -5.50 9.35 1.17
N PHE A 109 -5.30 8.11 0.72
CA PHE A 109 -4.34 7.18 1.34
C PHE A 109 -2.88 7.60 1.07
N CYS A 110 -2.62 8.12 -0.13
CA CYS A 110 -1.34 8.72 -0.48
C CYS A 110 -1.01 9.88 0.49
N ASP A 111 -1.96 10.79 0.69
CA ASP A 111 -1.78 11.97 1.52
C ASP A 111 -1.72 11.65 3.02
N ASP A 112 -2.65 10.85 3.54
CA ASP A 112 -2.74 10.56 4.99
C ASP A 112 -1.67 9.58 5.48
N VAL A 113 -1.28 8.63 4.63
CA VAL A 113 -0.43 7.50 5.04
C VAL A 113 0.93 7.57 4.38
N LEU A 114 1.01 7.40 3.06
CA LEU A 114 2.31 7.19 2.40
C LEU A 114 3.20 8.44 2.41
N SER A 115 2.63 9.64 2.34
CA SER A 115 3.38 10.89 2.39
C SER A 115 4.14 11.09 3.72
N GLN A 116 3.71 10.40 4.77
CA GLN A 116 4.26 10.50 6.13
C GLN A 116 5.33 9.43 6.43
N LEU A 117 5.52 8.44 5.54
CA LEU A 117 6.45 7.34 5.78
C LEU A 117 7.88 7.70 5.37
N CYS A 118 8.86 7.21 6.14
CA CYS A 118 10.28 7.32 5.83
C CYS A 118 10.67 6.36 4.69
N ASP A 119 11.92 6.37 4.26
CA ASP A 119 12.44 5.53 3.17
C ASP A 119 12.17 4.02 3.35
N HIS A 120 12.11 3.55 4.61
CA HIS A 120 11.78 2.17 4.94
C HIS A 120 10.62 2.14 5.93
N TRP A 121 9.59 1.36 5.61
CA TRP A 121 8.42 1.25 6.45
C TRP A 121 7.78 -0.12 6.36
N ARG A 122 6.98 -0.47 7.38
CA ARG A 122 6.15 -1.68 7.37
C ARG A 122 4.74 -1.34 7.78
N LEU A 123 3.77 -1.75 6.97
CA LEU A 123 2.36 -1.49 7.17
C LEU A 123 1.58 -2.80 7.10
N ARG A 124 0.86 -3.14 8.17
CA ARG A 124 0.01 -4.34 8.17
C ARG A 124 -1.25 -4.13 7.34
N ARG A 125 -1.68 -5.17 6.63
CA ARG A 125 -2.96 -5.20 5.91
C ARG A 125 -4.13 -4.83 6.81
N GLY A 126 -4.16 -5.34 8.04
CA GLY A 126 -5.19 -4.96 9.02
C GLY A 126 -5.26 -3.45 9.32
N VAL A 127 -4.13 -2.72 9.23
CA VAL A 127 -4.11 -1.26 9.38
C VAL A 127 -4.68 -0.59 8.14
N VAL A 128 -4.26 -1.01 6.94
CA VAL A 128 -4.80 -0.51 5.66
C VAL A 128 -6.32 -0.68 5.64
N LEU A 129 -6.82 -1.87 5.93
CA LEU A 129 -8.26 -2.16 5.91
C LEU A 129 -9.05 -1.33 6.92
N ARG A 130 -8.52 -1.13 8.14
CA ARG A 130 -9.19 -0.31 9.15
C ARG A 130 -9.22 1.16 8.77
N TRP A 131 -8.12 1.67 8.19
CA TRP A 131 -8.08 3.02 7.64
C TRP A 131 -9.10 3.16 6.52
N SER A 132 -9.15 2.23 5.56
CA SER A 132 -10.13 2.24 4.47
C SER A 132 -11.57 2.19 4.99
N VAL A 133 -11.90 1.32 5.95
CA VAL A 133 -13.25 1.32 6.56
C VAL A 133 -13.60 2.68 7.15
N ALA A 134 -12.70 3.29 7.92
CA ALA A 134 -12.94 4.59 8.50
C ALA A 134 -13.18 5.66 7.43
N TRP A 135 -12.40 5.63 6.35
CA TRP A 135 -12.56 6.51 5.20
C TRP A 135 -13.95 6.39 4.54
N TYR A 136 -14.39 5.17 4.22
CA TYR A 136 -15.73 4.94 3.64
C TYR A 136 -16.85 5.43 4.57
N LEU A 137 -16.72 5.17 5.87
CA LEU A 137 -17.70 5.61 6.87
C LEU A 137 -17.78 7.13 6.99
N GLN A 138 -16.64 7.83 6.96
CA GLN A 138 -16.60 9.30 7.04
C GLN A 138 -17.28 9.96 5.83
N ARG A 139 -17.22 9.32 4.66
CA ARG A 139 -17.87 9.78 3.42
C ARG A 139 -19.31 9.30 3.27
N GLY A 140 -19.82 8.51 4.21
CA GLY A 140 -21.19 7.97 4.16
C GLY A 140 -21.42 6.97 3.04
N ILE A 141 -20.35 6.35 2.51
CA ILE A 141 -20.42 5.38 1.42
C ILE A 141 -20.67 3.99 2.03
N THR A 142 -21.79 3.37 1.66
CA THR A 142 -22.20 2.08 2.22
C THR A 142 -21.87 0.88 1.32
N ASP A 143 -21.53 1.13 0.06
CA ASP A 143 -21.08 0.10 -0.86
C ASP A 143 -19.59 -0.17 -0.62
N LEU A 144 -19.32 -1.18 0.20
CA LEU A 144 -17.97 -1.50 0.67
C LEU A 144 -17.37 -2.64 -0.16
N PRO A 145 -16.06 -2.57 -0.52
CA PRO A 145 -15.33 -3.73 -1.02
C PRO A 145 -15.48 -4.93 -0.08
N ALA A 146 -15.57 -6.13 -0.65
CA ALA A 146 -15.84 -7.35 0.12
C ALA A 146 -14.85 -7.56 1.29
N ALA A 147 -13.57 -7.19 1.10
CA ALA A 147 -12.53 -7.27 2.12
C ALA A 147 -12.82 -6.42 3.38
N LEU A 148 -13.64 -5.37 3.26
CA LEU A 148 -14.00 -4.47 4.37
C LEU A 148 -15.19 -4.97 5.19
N THR A 149 -16.00 -5.88 4.66
CA THR A 149 -17.23 -6.36 5.33
C THR A 149 -16.97 -7.38 6.45
N GLY A 150 -15.80 -8.03 6.43
CA GLY A 150 -15.47 -9.18 7.29
C GLY A 150 -14.23 -8.97 8.17
N LEU A 151 -13.92 -7.73 8.56
CA LEU A 151 -12.71 -7.48 9.36
C LEU A 151 -12.75 -8.20 10.71
N PRO A 152 -11.66 -8.88 11.10
CA PRO A 152 -11.60 -9.46 12.43
C PRO A 152 -11.72 -8.36 13.49
N PRO A 153 -12.41 -8.66 14.62
CA PRO A 153 -12.48 -7.71 15.73
C PRO A 153 -11.07 -7.32 16.19
N LEU A 154 -10.93 -6.12 16.74
CA LEU A 154 -9.70 -5.74 17.41
C LEU A 154 -9.45 -6.76 18.51
N GLN A 155 -8.41 -7.58 18.35
CA GLN A 155 -7.97 -8.44 19.43
C GLN A 155 -7.45 -7.53 20.53
N SER A 156 -8.19 -7.44 21.64
CA SER A 156 -7.69 -6.82 22.85
C SER A 156 -6.54 -7.69 23.33
N GLN A 157 -5.33 -7.16 23.30
CA GLN A 157 -4.21 -7.79 23.99
C GLN A 157 -4.47 -7.60 25.49
N THR A 158 -4.99 -8.62 26.14
CA THR A 158 -4.90 -8.78 27.60
C THR A 158 -3.56 -9.34 28.00
#